data_AF-A0A7W0QDY4-F1
#
_entry.id   AF-A0A7W0QDY4-F1
#
_cell.length_a   1.000
_cell.length_b   1.000
_cell.length_c   1.000
_cell.angle_alpha   90.00
_cell.angle_beta   90.00
_cell.angle_gamma   90.00
#
_symmetry.space_group_name_H-M   'P 1'
#
loop_
_entity.id
_entity.type
_entity.pdbx_description
1 polymer ?
#
loop_
_entity_poly.entity_id
_entity_poly.type
_entity_poly.pdbx_seq_one_letter_code
_entity_poly.pdbx_strand_id
1 'polypeptide(L)'
;MAKKTEKAAVAPKRVVTKVAKVAKAAKGAAVKTSARHPRARVTDLFKGKAELAKTLAASVARADEDTDQLEARLKTASNAQLLRLQKMVALVKDKWGNREKLIAAIGAAQKKSKDKDFLTRLDGYSLPQLVDLARSSERRART
;
A
#
# COMPACT_ATOMS: atom_id res chain seq x y z
N MET A 1 -65.58 32.53 -2.42
CA MET A 1 -65.91 31.76 -1.19
C MET A 1 -66.43 30.41 -1.65
N ALA A 2 -65.93 29.21 -1.31
CA ALA A 2 -65.12 28.74 -0.20
C ALA A 2 -64.34 27.46 -0.63
N LYS A 3 -63.23 27.18 0.05
CA LYS A 3 -62.40 25.97 -0.07
C LYS A 3 -62.86 24.90 0.93
N LYS A 4 -62.89 23.62 0.52
CA LYS A 4 -62.62 22.35 1.26
C LYS A 4 -63.21 21.18 0.44
N THR A 5 -62.66 19.97 0.32
CA THR A 5 -61.79 19.14 1.18
C THR A 5 -61.13 18.01 0.37
N GLU A 6 -60.02 17.52 0.92
CA GLU A 6 -59.19 16.32 0.69
C GLU A 6 -59.73 14.98 0.10
N LYS A 7 -58.75 14.25 -0.48
CA LYS A 7 -58.43 12.80 -0.39
C LYS A 7 -58.83 11.81 -1.51
N ALA A 8 -57.75 11.25 -2.08
CA ALA A 8 -57.43 9.82 -2.27
C ALA A 8 -57.85 9.06 -3.56
N ALA A 9 -56.82 8.41 -4.12
CA ALA A 9 -56.77 7.11 -4.78
C ALA A 9 -57.26 6.99 -6.25
N VAL A 10 -56.33 6.61 -7.14
CA VAL A 10 -56.16 5.25 -7.71
C VAL A 10 -55.31 5.37 -8.99
N ALA A 11 -54.09 4.85 -8.95
CA ALA A 11 -53.27 4.62 -10.13
C ALA A 11 -53.54 3.20 -10.66
N PRO A 12 -53.91 3.00 -11.95
CA PRO A 12 -53.98 1.67 -12.52
C PRO A 12 -52.59 1.18 -12.91
N LYS A 13 -52.28 -0.03 -12.43
CA LYS A 13 -51.08 -0.83 -12.74
C LYS A 13 -50.92 -0.96 -14.26
N ARG A 14 -49.76 -0.55 -14.80
CA ARG A 14 -49.34 -0.94 -16.15
C ARG A 14 -48.19 -1.93 -16.08
N VAL A 15 -48.59 -3.16 -16.41
CA VAL A 15 -47.85 -4.39 -16.72
C VAL A 15 -46.43 -4.13 -17.26
N VAL A 16 -45.44 -4.71 -16.58
CA VAL A 16 -44.03 -4.74 -17.01
C VAL A 16 -43.87 -5.86 -18.04
N THR A 17 -43.96 -5.53 -19.33
CA THR A 17 -43.54 -6.45 -20.40
C THR A 17 -42.05 -6.33 -20.66
N LYS A 18 -41.40 -7.46 -20.40
CA LYS A 18 -40.00 -7.84 -20.53
C LYS A 18 -39.58 -7.93 -22.00
N VAL A 19 -39.03 -6.86 -22.60
CA VAL A 19 -38.25 -6.98 -23.85
C VAL A 19 -37.19 -5.87 -23.94
N ALA A 20 -35.96 -6.16 -23.50
CA ALA A 20 -34.76 -5.44 -23.93
C ALA A 20 -33.51 -6.27 -23.60
N LYS A 21 -33.42 -7.46 -24.21
CA LYS A 21 -32.19 -8.24 -24.30
C LYS A 21 -31.72 -8.22 -25.75
N VAL A 22 -31.19 -7.10 -26.24
CA VAL A 22 -30.16 -7.05 -27.30
C VAL A 22 -29.48 -5.68 -27.23
N ALA A 23 -28.39 -5.58 -26.47
CA ALA A 23 -27.31 -4.61 -26.67
C ALA A 23 -26.15 -4.94 -25.72
N LYS A 24 -25.57 -6.13 -25.87
CA LYS A 24 -24.27 -6.43 -25.25
C LYS A 24 -23.42 -7.28 -26.19
N ALA A 25 -23.02 -6.64 -27.28
CA ALA A 25 -22.00 -7.14 -28.19
C ALA A 25 -21.11 -5.96 -28.63
N ALA A 26 -20.25 -5.52 -27.72
CA ALA A 26 -19.02 -4.83 -28.05
C ALA A 26 -17.95 -5.37 -27.11
N LYS A 27 -17.22 -6.34 -27.63
CA LYS A 27 -16.15 -7.08 -26.98
C LYS A 27 -14.92 -6.16 -26.90
N GLY A 28 -14.94 -5.20 -25.98
CA GLY A 28 -13.74 -4.52 -25.52
C GLY A 28 -13.00 -5.48 -24.59
N ALA A 29 -11.80 -5.90 -24.98
CA ALA A 29 -10.96 -6.79 -24.18
C ALA A 29 -10.90 -6.28 -22.74
N ALA A 30 -11.41 -7.07 -21.80
CA ALA A 30 -11.28 -6.82 -20.37
C ALA A 30 -9.79 -6.83 -20.02
N VAL A 31 -9.17 -5.65 -20.03
CA VAL A 31 -7.88 -5.44 -19.36
C VAL A 31 -8.08 -5.95 -17.95
N LYS A 32 -7.24 -6.88 -17.51
CA LYS A 32 -7.28 -7.56 -16.20
C LYS A 32 -7.30 -6.53 -15.06
N THR A 33 -8.46 -5.99 -14.73
CA THR A 33 -8.66 -4.98 -13.68
C THR A 33 -8.53 -5.59 -12.29
N SER A 34 -8.62 -6.92 -12.17
CA SER A 34 -8.27 -7.67 -10.97
C SER A 34 -6.83 -7.39 -10.54
N ALA A 35 -5.85 -7.51 -11.44
CA ALA A 35 -4.43 -7.28 -11.13
C ALA A 35 -4.10 -5.82 -10.74
N ARG A 36 -5.00 -4.86 -11.00
CA ARG A 36 -4.79 -3.45 -10.65
C ARG A 36 -5.22 -3.14 -9.22
N HIS A 37 -6.17 -3.88 -8.66
CA HIS A 37 -6.67 -3.65 -7.31
C HIS A 37 -5.68 -4.16 -6.24
N PRO A 38 -5.36 -3.36 -5.21
CA PRO A 38 -4.36 -3.73 -4.20
C PRO A 38 -4.64 -5.07 -3.51
N ARG A 39 -5.91 -5.38 -3.25
CA ARG A 39 -6.30 -6.64 -2.59
C ARG A 39 -5.98 -7.87 -3.45
N ALA A 40 -6.31 -7.83 -4.73
CA ALA A 40 -6.06 -8.93 -5.66
C ALA A 40 -4.55 -9.19 -5.82
N ARG A 41 -3.73 -8.14 -5.90
CA ARG A 41 -2.27 -8.29 -5.93
C ARG A 41 -1.72 -8.99 -4.69
N VAL A 42 -2.29 -8.73 -3.52
CA VAL A 42 -1.86 -9.38 -2.27
C VAL A 42 -2.26 -10.86 -2.26
N THR A 43 -3.45 -11.20 -2.75
CA THR A 43 -3.89 -12.61 -2.84
C THR A 43 -3.07 -13.38 -3.88
N ASP A 44 -2.82 -12.78 -5.04
CA ASP A 44 -2.14 -13.45 -6.16
C ASP A 44 -0.64 -13.67 -5.86
N LEU A 45 0.02 -12.69 -5.23
CA LEU A 45 1.47 -12.73 -4.99
C LEU A 45 1.85 -13.37 -3.66
N PHE A 46 1.01 -13.23 -2.64
CA PHE A 46 1.36 -13.56 -1.26
C PHE A 46 0.34 -14.47 -0.57
N LYS A 47 -0.64 -15.03 -1.29
CA LYS A 47 -1.73 -15.89 -0.77
C LYS A 47 -2.64 -15.21 0.27
N GLY A 48 -2.38 -13.95 0.64
CA GLY A 48 -3.20 -13.21 1.59
C GLY A 48 -2.45 -12.11 2.34
N LYS A 49 -3.22 -11.29 3.06
CA LYS A 49 -2.68 -10.17 3.85
C LYS A 49 -1.84 -10.65 5.04
N ALA A 50 -2.27 -11.73 5.70
CA ALA A 50 -1.60 -12.28 6.89
C ALA A 50 -0.19 -12.78 6.54
N GLU A 51 -0.04 -13.55 5.47
CA GLU A 51 1.25 -14.05 4.98
C GLU A 51 2.19 -12.91 4.57
N LEU A 52 1.66 -11.88 3.89
CA LEU A 52 2.44 -10.68 3.57
C LEU A 52 2.91 -9.94 4.83
N ALA A 53 2.04 -9.81 5.84
CA ALA A 53 2.41 -9.18 7.11
C ALA A 53 3.50 -9.98 7.85
N LYS A 54 3.39 -11.31 7.92
CA LYS A 54 4.36 -12.19 8.56
C LYS A 54 5.73 -12.14 7.88
N THR A 55 5.76 -12.26 6.56
CA THR A 55 7.01 -12.17 5.77
C THR A 55 7.67 -10.79 5.88
N LEU A 56 6.86 -9.72 5.90
CA LEU A 56 7.34 -8.37 6.14
C LEU A 56 7.88 -8.19 7.56
N ALA A 57 7.20 -8.75 8.57
CA ALA A 57 7.65 -8.67 9.95
C ALA A 57 9.03 -9.30 10.12
N ALA A 58 9.25 -10.49 9.57
CA ALA A 58 10.57 -11.14 9.60
C ALA A 58 11.67 -10.36 8.85
N SER A 59 11.31 -9.55 7.84
CA SER A 59 12.28 -8.82 7.02
C SER A 59 12.55 -7.39 7.50
N VAL A 60 11.63 -6.80 8.28
CA VAL A 60 11.67 -5.39 8.70
C VAL A 60 11.92 -5.23 10.18
N ALA A 61 11.64 -6.26 10.99
CA ALA A 61 11.90 -6.23 12.42
C ALA A 61 13.34 -5.80 12.72
N ARG A 62 13.44 -4.85 13.64
CA ARG A 62 14.72 -4.38 14.18
C ARG A 62 15.18 -5.32 15.29
N ALA A 63 16.45 -5.24 15.65
CA ALA A 63 17.01 -6.04 16.73
C ALA A 63 16.23 -5.89 18.06
N ASP A 64 15.66 -4.70 18.31
CA ASP A 64 14.91 -4.38 19.52
C ASP A 64 13.37 -4.43 19.36
N GLU A 65 12.84 -4.86 18.20
CA GLU A 65 11.39 -4.90 17.98
C GLU A 65 10.84 -6.33 17.98
N ASP A 66 9.77 -6.55 18.77
CA ASP A 66 9.02 -7.81 18.76
C ASP A 66 8.34 -8.04 17.39
N THR A 67 8.73 -9.12 16.72
CA THR A 67 8.19 -9.53 15.43
C THR A 67 6.68 -9.71 15.45
N ASP A 68 6.13 -10.21 16.57
CA ASP A 68 4.71 -10.51 16.72
C ASP A 68 3.86 -9.24 16.85
N GLN A 69 4.33 -8.27 17.63
CA GLN A 69 3.70 -6.95 17.74
C GLN A 69 3.75 -6.21 16.40
N LEU A 70 4.86 -6.33 15.69
CA LEU A 70 5.01 -5.75 14.37
C LEU A 70 4.08 -6.42 13.35
N GLU A 71 3.96 -7.75 13.36
CA GLU A 71 3.00 -8.48 12.53
C GLU A 71 1.55 -8.03 12.83
N ALA A 72 1.17 -7.89 14.11
CA ALA A 72 -0.14 -7.43 14.51
C ALA A 72 -0.44 -6.01 13.97
N ARG A 73 0.53 -5.09 14.05
CA ARG A 73 0.42 -3.74 13.47
C ARG A 73 0.35 -3.77 11.94
N LEU A 74 1.11 -4.65 11.28
CA LEU A 74 1.06 -4.80 9.83
C LEU A 74 -0.27 -5.41 9.35
N LYS A 75 -0.91 -6.26 10.16
CA LYS A 75 -2.25 -6.78 9.89
C LYS A 75 -3.33 -5.70 9.92
N THR A 76 -3.15 -4.59 10.64
CA THR A 76 -4.12 -3.47 10.62
C THR A 76 -3.87 -2.52 9.45
N ALA A 77 -2.64 -2.43 8.93
CA ALA A 77 -2.30 -1.57 7.79
C ALA A 77 -3.08 -1.92 6.50
N SER A 78 -3.26 -0.97 5.59
CA SER A 78 -3.96 -1.22 4.32
C SER A 78 -3.14 -2.11 3.37
N ASN A 79 -3.82 -2.86 2.49
CA ASN A 79 -3.14 -3.72 1.51
C ASN A 79 -2.21 -2.93 0.57
N ALA A 80 -2.56 -1.68 0.26
CA ALA A 80 -1.72 -0.80 -0.55
C ALA A 80 -0.41 -0.43 0.18
N GLN A 81 -0.48 -0.17 1.50
CA GLN A 81 0.71 0.11 2.32
C GLN A 81 1.62 -1.12 2.43
N LEU A 82 1.05 -2.31 2.60
CA LEU A 82 1.84 -3.54 2.66
C LEU A 82 2.59 -3.81 1.35
N LEU A 83 1.93 -3.64 0.20
CA LEU A 83 2.58 -3.76 -1.10
C LEU A 83 3.66 -2.69 -1.32
N ARG A 84 3.45 -1.46 -0.82
CA ARG A 84 4.49 -0.42 -0.86
C ARG A 84 5.68 -0.80 0.01
N LEU A 85 5.43 -1.27 1.22
CA LEU A 85 6.48 -1.67 2.15
C LEU A 85 7.30 -2.82 1.58
N GLN A 86 6.65 -3.83 1.01
CA GLN A 86 7.32 -4.95 0.34
C GLN A 86 8.24 -4.48 -0.80
N LYS A 87 7.79 -3.55 -1.64
CA LYS A 87 8.63 -2.97 -2.69
C LYS A 87 9.85 -2.24 -2.12
N MET A 88 9.70 -1.55 -0.99
CA MET A 88 10.83 -0.87 -0.35
C MET A 88 11.81 -1.87 0.24
N VAL A 89 11.33 -2.94 0.89
CA VAL A 89 12.18 -4.02 1.42
C VAL A 89 12.96 -4.70 0.29
N ALA A 90 12.29 -5.06 -0.80
CA ALA A 90 12.93 -5.63 -1.99
C ALA A 90 13.99 -4.67 -2.55
N LEU A 91 13.64 -3.40 -2.74
CA LEU A 91 14.58 -2.39 -3.23
C LEU A 91 15.78 -2.21 -2.30
N VAL A 92 15.58 -2.26 -0.98
CA VAL A 92 16.69 -2.17 -0.03
C VAL A 92 17.62 -3.36 -0.15
N LYS A 93 17.06 -4.56 -0.25
CA LYS A 93 17.81 -5.79 -0.45
C LYS A 93 18.59 -5.78 -1.77
N ASP A 94 17.98 -5.28 -2.85
CA ASP A 94 18.61 -5.24 -4.17
C ASP A 94 19.72 -4.19 -4.26
N LYS A 95 19.53 -3.00 -3.67
CA LYS A 95 20.48 -1.89 -3.81
C LYS A 95 21.56 -1.84 -2.73
N TRP A 96 21.19 -2.09 -1.47
CA TRP A 96 22.09 -1.96 -0.33
C TRP A 96 22.32 -3.28 0.41
N GLY A 97 21.49 -4.29 0.18
CA GLY A 97 21.55 -5.60 0.84
C GLY A 97 20.84 -5.62 2.19
N ASN A 98 21.25 -4.75 3.12
CA ASN A 98 20.67 -4.68 4.47
C ASN A 98 20.47 -3.23 4.95
N ARG A 99 19.66 -3.05 5.99
CA ARG A 99 19.37 -1.77 6.63
C ARG A 99 20.61 -1.07 7.16
N GLU A 100 21.53 -1.79 7.78
CA GLU A 100 22.80 -1.22 8.27
C GLU A 100 23.65 -0.62 7.15
N LYS A 101 23.73 -1.32 6.01
CA LYS A 101 24.43 -0.85 4.82
C LYS A 101 23.75 0.38 4.21
N LEU A 102 22.43 0.45 4.25
CA LEU A 102 21.67 1.64 3.85
C LEU A 102 22.00 2.84 4.76
N ILE A 103 22.05 2.64 6.08
CA ILE A 103 22.43 3.70 7.04
C ILE A 103 23.87 4.18 6.78
N ALA A 104 24.82 3.24 6.60
CA ALA A 104 26.20 3.57 6.26
C ALA A 104 26.32 4.34 4.94
N ALA A 105 25.56 3.93 3.90
CA ALA A 105 25.53 4.61 2.61
C ALA A 105 24.98 6.04 2.72
N ILE A 106 23.94 6.26 3.53
CA ILE A 106 23.42 7.61 3.83
C ILE A 106 24.48 8.46 4.54
N GLY A 107 25.16 7.90 5.55
CA GLY A 107 26.24 8.57 6.26
C GLY A 107 27.38 8.98 5.33
N ALA A 108 27.78 8.10 4.42
CA ALA A 108 28.79 8.39 3.41
C ALA A 108 28.34 9.48 2.42
N ALA A 109 27.11 9.39 1.89
CA ALA A 109 26.57 10.36 0.95
C ALA A 109 26.44 11.77 1.57
N GLN A 110 26.18 11.87 2.87
CA GLN A 110 26.10 13.15 3.59
C GLN A 110 27.43 13.59 4.21
N LYS A 111 28.53 12.87 3.99
CA LYS A 111 29.85 13.10 4.62
C LYS A 111 29.79 13.13 6.16
N LYS A 112 28.81 12.43 6.76
CA LYS A 112 28.58 12.31 8.20
C LYS A 112 28.74 10.86 8.69
N SER A 113 29.52 10.05 7.97
CA SER A 113 29.74 8.65 8.33
C SER A 113 30.44 8.44 9.68
N LYS A 114 31.14 9.46 10.19
CA LYS A 114 31.82 9.44 11.49
C LYS A 114 30.99 10.01 12.64
N ASP A 115 29.82 10.59 12.34
CA ASP A 115 28.94 11.20 13.32
C ASP A 115 28.05 10.11 13.94
N LYS A 116 28.40 9.68 15.15
CA LYS A 116 27.69 8.62 15.87
C LYS A 116 26.25 9.03 16.19
N ASP A 117 26.02 10.27 16.61
CA ASP A 117 24.69 10.78 16.93
C ASP A 117 23.78 10.77 15.70
N PHE A 118 24.35 11.10 14.53
CA PHE A 118 23.63 11.03 13.26
C PHE A 118 23.26 9.58 12.89
N LEU A 119 24.19 8.64 13.01
CA LEU A 119 23.92 7.22 12.72
C LEU A 119 22.87 6.63 13.67
N THR A 120 22.93 6.97 14.96
CA THR A 120 21.92 6.55 15.94
C THR A 120 20.55 7.12 15.61
N ARG A 121 20.46 8.39 15.19
CA ARG A 121 19.19 8.97 14.70
C ARG A 121 18.66 8.24 13.46
N LEU A 122 19.54 7.81 12.56
CA LEU A 122 19.14 7.02 11.39
C LEU A 122 18.57 5.66 11.77
N ASP A 123 19.12 5.04 12.81
CA ASP A 123 18.60 3.78 13.32
C ASP A 123 17.20 3.90 13.96
N GLY A 124 16.78 5.11 14.34
CA GLY A 124 15.39 5.38 14.71
C GLY A 124 14.41 5.32 13.53
N TYR A 125 14.85 5.62 12.30
CA TYR A 125 13.95 5.80 11.15
C TYR A 125 13.42 4.50 10.56
N SER A 126 12.16 4.55 10.13
CA SER A 126 11.52 3.46 9.40
C SER A 126 12.22 3.22 8.06
N LEU A 127 12.20 1.98 7.58
CA LEU A 127 12.81 1.60 6.30
C LEU A 127 12.39 2.49 5.12
N PRO A 128 11.11 2.86 4.91
CA PRO A 128 10.74 3.78 3.83
C PRO A 128 11.33 5.20 4.00
N GLN A 129 11.48 5.71 5.23
CA GLN A 129 12.12 7.00 5.47
C GLN A 129 13.62 6.96 5.13
N LEU A 130 14.31 5.86 5.49
CA LEU A 130 15.71 5.68 5.15
C LEU A 130 15.93 5.64 3.64
N VAL A 131 15.08 4.94 2.89
CA VAL A 131 15.16 4.89 1.42
C VAL A 131 14.97 6.27 0.79
N ASP A 132 14.00 7.06 1.29
CA ASP A 132 13.78 8.40 0.79
C ASP A 132 14.97 9.32 1.09
N LEU A 133 15.52 9.22 2.30
CA LEU A 133 16.70 9.97 2.71
C LEU A 133 17.93 9.60 1.85
N ALA A 134 18.16 8.32 1.58
CA ALA A 134 19.24 7.86 0.71
C ALA A 134 19.11 8.43 -0.71
N ARG A 135 17.91 8.38 -1.31
CA ARG A 135 17.66 8.99 -2.62
C ARG A 135 17.83 10.51 -2.61
N SER A 136 17.46 11.17 -1.51
CA SER A 136 17.65 12.61 -1.34
C SER A 136 19.14 12.96 -1.21
N SER A 137 19.91 12.20 -0.43
CA SER A 137 21.36 12.42 -0.29
C SER A 137 22.12 12.12 -1.57
N GLU A 138 21.75 11.06 -2.30
CA GLU A 138 22.35 10.74 -3.60
C GLU A 138 22.10 11.86 -4.62
N ARG A 139 20.88 12.42 -4.66
CA ARG A 139 20.58 13.56 -5.53
C ARG A 139 21.39 14.79 -5.15
N ARG A 140 21.46 15.11 -3.85
CA ARG A 140 22.26 16.24 -3.34
C ARG A 140 23.76 16.07 -3.53
N ALA A 141 24.28 14.85 -3.55
CA ALA A 141 25.68 14.59 -3.83
C ALA A 141 26.03 14.76 -5.32
N ARG A 142 25.02 14.75 -6.22
CA ARG A 142 25.19 14.95 -7.67
C ARG A 142 25.05 16.41 -8.09
N THR A 143 24.41 17.24 -7.28
CA THR A 143 24.29 18.70 -7.48
C THR A 143 25.48 19.41 -6.91
#